data_AF-A0A0C2VXS4-F1
#
_entry.id   AF-A0A0C2VXS4-F1
#
_cell.length_a   1.000
_cell.length_b   1.000
_cell.length_c   1.000
_cell.angle_alpha   90.00
_cell.angle_beta   90.00
_cell.angle_gamma   90.00
#
_symmetry.space_group_name_H-M   'P 1'
#
loop_
_entity.id
_entity.type
_entity.pdbx_description
1 polymer ?
#
loop_
_entity_poly.entity_id
_entity_poly.type
_entity_poly.pdbx_seq_one_letter_code
_entity_poly.pdbx_strand_id
1 'polypeptide(L)'
;MIKFLNLAITAISIILVNVVFMFILNAGFIEVSFFAGIVSIVVIRFFTSPGNYAKANRQPTQSSLSTVQFGDKTKYLYPKLIEGTSLVYTALSLATIFAAYYEYLI
;
A
#
# COMPACT_ATOMS: atom_id res chain seq x y z
N MET A 1 -3.06 -17.03 -6.54
CA MET A 1 -1.65 -16.86 -6.07
C MET A 1 -1.20 -15.40 -6.09
N ILE A 2 -1.19 -14.71 -7.24
CA ILE A 2 -0.66 -13.33 -7.37
C ILE A 2 -1.35 -12.31 -6.43
N LYS A 3 -2.67 -12.43 -6.21
CA LYS A 3 -3.40 -11.57 -5.27
C LYS A 3 -2.93 -11.72 -3.81
N PHE A 4 -2.72 -12.95 -3.37
CA PHE A 4 -2.23 -13.25 -2.02
C PHE A 4 -0.80 -12.76 -1.83
N LEU A 5 0.04 -12.91 -2.86
CA LEU A 5 1.39 -12.37 -2.86
C LEU A 5 1.40 -10.83 -2.73
N ASN A 6 0.54 -10.13 -3.49
CA ASN A 6 0.40 -8.68 -3.35
C ASN A 6 -0.02 -8.26 -1.94
N LEU A 7 -0.99 -8.97 -1.34
CA LEU A 7 -1.43 -8.70 0.03
C LEU A 7 -0.31 -8.91 1.04
N ALA A 8 0.38 -10.06 0.97
CA ALA A 8 1.46 -10.40 1.89
C ALA A 8 2.63 -9.41 1.79
N ILE A 9 3.07 -9.08 0.58
CA ILE A 9 4.13 -8.08 0.37
C ILE A 9 3.71 -6.73 0.94
N THR A 10 2.48 -6.29 0.65
CA THR A 10 1.97 -5.00 1.15
C THR A 10 1.95 -4.97 2.68
N ALA A 11 1.44 -6.01 3.32
CA ALA A 11 1.40 -6.11 4.78
C ALA A 11 2.81 -6.07 5.39
N ILE A 12 3.74 -6.85 4.84
CA ILE A 12 5.14 -6.87 5.29
C ILE A 12 5.80 -5.51 5.10
N SER A 13 5.60 -4.85 3.96
CA SER A 13 6.13 -3.51 3.70
C SER A 13 5.63 -2.49 4.71
N ILE A 14 4.34 -2.51 5.06
CA ILE A 14 3.78 -1.58 6.06
C ILE A 14 4.37 -1.85 7.45
N ILE A 15 4.52 -3.12 7.83
CA ILE A 15 5.14 -3.49 9.11
C ILE A 15 6.59 -2.99 9.15
N LEU A 16 7.37 -3.17 8.08
CA LEU A 16 8.74 -2.67 7.98
C LEU A 16 8.79 -1.14 8.12
N VAL A 17 7.90 -0.42 7.44
CA VAL A 17 7.80 1.05 7.57
C VAL A 17 7.48 1.44 9.02
N ASN A 18 6.58 0.72 9.69
CA ASN A 18 6.26 1.00 11.08
C ASN A 18 7.47 0.76 12.01
N VAL A 19 8.19 -0.35 11.83
CA VAL A 19 9.42 -0.65 12.58
C VAL A 19 10.47 0.43 12.35
N VAL A 20 10.64 0.91 11.12
CA VAL A 20 11.57 2.01 10.81
C VAL A 20 11.16 3.29 11.56
N PHE A 21 9.87 3.64 11.56
CA PHE A 21 9.39 4.80 12.34
C PHE A 21 9.60 4.63 13.84
N MET A 22 9.39 3.42 14.36
CA MET A 22 9.65 3.08 15.76
C MET A 22 11.10 3.40 16.15
N PHE A 23 12.07 3.00 15.32
CA PHE A 23 13.49 3.28 15.56
C PHE A 23 13.86 4.75 15.41
N ILE A 24 13.31 5.45 14.40
CA ILE A 24 13.63 6.87 14.16
C ILE A 24 13.07 7.76 15.27
N LEU A 25 11.84 7.48 15.71
CA LEU A 25 11.12 8.30 16.69
C LEU A 25 11.37 7.86 18.14
N ASN A 26 12.03 6.72 18.34
CA ASN A 26 12.26 6.11 19.66
C ASN A 26 10.95 6.02 20.48
N ALA A 27 9.90 5.55 19.82
CA ALA A 27 8.54 5.47 20.35
C ALA A 27 8.02 4.03 20.27
N GLY A 28 6.92 3.72 20.94
CA GLY A 28 6.32 2.39 20.92
C GLY A 28 5.75 2.01 19.54
N PHE A 29 5.78 0.72 19.18
CA PHE A 29 5.25 0.25 17.89
C PHE A 29 3.78 0.66 17.66
N ILE A 30 2.96 0.64 18.72
CA ILE A 30 1.54 1.01 18.66
C ILE A 30 1.40 2.52 18.45
N GLU A 31 2.21 3.33 19.12
CA GLU A 31 2.17 4.81 19.06
C GLU A 31 2.43 5.31 17.64
N VAL A 32 3.38 4.68 16.93
CA VAL A 32 3.73 5.06 15.56
C VAL A 32 2.90 4.36 14.48
N SER A 33 2.13 3.32 14.85
CA SER A 33 1.41 2.45 13.89
C SER A 33 0.39 3.19 13.03
N PHE A 34 -0.32 4.18 13.60
CA PHE A 34 -1.28 4.96 12.84
C PHE A 34 -0.60 5.90 11.83
N PHE A 35 0.47 6.58 12.24
CA PHE A 35 1.27 7.41 11.35
C PHE A 35 1.92 6.58 10.23
N ALA A 36 2.49 5.42 10.56
CA ALA A 36 3.04 4.50 9.56
C ALA A 36 1.99 4.03 8.54
N GLY A 37 0.75 3.79 9.01
CA GLY A 37 -0.40 3.48 8.15
C GLY A 37 -0.74 4.61 7.17
N ILE A 38 -0.87 5.84 7.67
CA ILE A 38 -1.14 7.02 6.83
C ILE A 38 -0.04 7.22 5.78
N VAL A 39 1.23 7.18 6.20
CA VAL A 39 2.37 7.34 5.29
C VAL A 39 2.33 6.26 4.20
N SER A 40 2.06 5.01 4.59
CA SER A 40 1.94 3.91 3.64
C SER A 40 0.80 4.12 2.64
N ILE A 41 -0.36 4.64 3.08
CA ILE A 41 -1.46 5.00 2.16
C ILE A 41 -1.01 6.06 1.17
N VAL A 42 -0.36 7.14 1.62
CA VAL A 42 0.11 8.22 0.74
C VAL A 42 1.09 7.70 -0.30
N VAL A 43 2.08 6.91 0.12
CA VAL A 43 3.09 6.31 -0.77
C VAL A 43 2.43 5.38 -1.77
N ILE A 44 1.57 4.45 -1.32
CA ILE A 44 0.86 3.52 -2.22
C ILE A 44 0.04 4.31 -3.23
N ARG A 45 -0.77 5.27 -2.77
CA ARG A 45 -1.67 6.05 -3.62
C ARG A 45 -0.93 6.92 -4.64
N PHE A 46 0.27 7.38 -4.31
CA PHE A 46 1.13 8.06 -5.26
C PHE A 46 1.43 7.16 -6.48
N PHE A 47 1.78 5.89 -6.26
CA PHE A 47 2.10 4.94 -7.33
C PHE A 47 0.87 4.33 -8.01
N THR A 48 -0.23 4.12 -7.27
CA THR A 48 -1.44 3.48 -7.79
C THR A 48 -2.44 4.46 -8.42
N SER A 49 -2.24 5.77 -8.26
CA SER A 49 -3.11 6.78 -8.85
C SER A 49 -3.33 6.55 -10.36
N PRO A 50 -4.55 6.73 -10.90
CA PRO A 50 -4.87 6.38 -12.28
C PRO A 50 -3.92 7.02 -13.31
N GLY A 51 -3.46 8.24 -13.05
CA GLY A 51 -2.49 8.94 -13.91
C GLY A 51 -1.11 8.27 -13.94
N ASN A 52 -0.58 7.87 -12.78
CA ASN A 52 0.72 7.21 -12.70
C ASN A 52 0.65 5.75 -13.16
N TYR A 53 -0.44 5.06 -12.83
CA TYR A 53 -0.67 3.69 -13.27
C TYR A 53 -0.85 3.59 -14.80
N ALA A 54 -1.54 4.55 -15.41
CA ALA A 54 -1.65 4.64 -16.87
C ALA A 54 -0.29 4.90 -17.52
N LYS A 55 0.57 5.74 -16.93
CA LYS A 55 1.94 5.98 -17.40
C LYS A 55 2.81 4.72 -17.30
N ALA A 56 2.73 3.98 -16.19
CA ALA A 56 3.47 2.73 -15.99
C ALA A 56 3.02 1.60 -16.93
N ASN A 57 1.74 1.59 -17.32
CA ASN A 57 1.17 0.56 -18.22
C ASN A 57 1.13 0.94 -19.70
N ARG A 58 1.59 2.14 -20.07
CA ARG A 58 1.76 2.52 -21.48
C ARG A 58 2.79 1.59 -22.10
N GLN A 59 2.33 0.74 -23.03
CA GLN A 59 3.24 0.07 -23.95
C GLN A 59 3.96 1.13 -24.79
N PRO A 60 5.22 0.91 -25.19
CA PRO A 60 5.83 1.73 -26.23
C PRO A 60 4.88 1.72 -27.43
N THR A 61 4.49 2.91 -27.88
CA THR A 61 3.61 3.11 -29.03
C THR A 61 4.36 2.64 -30.26
N GLN A 62 4.32 1.34 -30.57
CA GLN A 62 4.81 0.86 -31.85
C GLN A 62 3.85 1.37 -32.92
N SER A 63 4.44 2.19 -33.79
CA SER A 63 3.86 2.86 -34.95
C SER A 63 2.91 1.98 -35.77
N SER A 64 1.84 2.60 -36.24
CA SER A 64 0.61 2.09 -36.85
C SER A 64 0.74 1.30 -38.16
N LEU A 65 1.71 0.40 -38.30
CA LEU A 65 1.92 -0.39 -39.54
C LEU A 65 2.00 -1.91 -39.35
N SER A 66 1.83 -2.42 -38.13
CA SER A 66 1.63 -3.85 -37.89
C SER A 66 0.39 -4.08 -37.05
N THR A 67 -0.41 -5.09 -37.41
CA THR A 67 -1.56 -5.53 -36.62
C THR A 67 -1.05 -6.16 -35.33
N VAL A 68 -0.77 -5.31 -34.33
CA VAL A 68 -0.24 -5.75 -33.05
C VAL A 68 -1.36 -6.49 -32.34
N GLN A 69 -1.30 -7.83 -32.32
CA GLN A 69 -2.15 -8.62 -31.45
C GLN A 69 -1.84 -8.20 -30.01
N PHE A 70 -2.82 -7.58 -29.35
CA PHE A 70 -2.74 -7.27 -27.92
C PHE A 70 -2.75 -8.61 -27.16
N GLY A 71 -1.58 -9.22 -26.97
CA GLY A 71 -1.44 -10.39 -26.12
C GLY A 71 -1.93 -10.05 -24.71
N ASP A 72 -2.68 -10.98 -24.11
CA ASP A 72 -3.22 -10.83 -22.75
C ASP A 72 -2.11 -10.42 -21.79
N LYS A 73 -2.13 -9.16 -21.33
CA LYS A 73 -1.21 -8.69 -20.30
C LYS A 73 -1.56 -9.43 -19.00
N THR A 74 -0.68 -10.34 -18.59
CA THR A 74 -0.73 -10.97 -17.27
C THR A 74 -0.70 -9.87 -16.20
N LYS A 75 -1.82 -9.68 -15.49
CA LYS A 75 -1.93 -8.67 -14.42
C LYS A 75 -1.18 -9.16 -13.17
N TYR A 76 0.05 -8.69 -12.99
CA TYR A 76 0.88 -9.00 -11.82
C TYR A 76 0.56 -8.13 -10.58
N LEU A 77 0.06 -6.92 -10.79
CA LEU A 77 -0.28 -5.97 -9.72
C LEU A 77 -1.78 -5.76 -9.63
N TYR A 78 -2.29 -5.77 -8.39
CA TYR A 78 -3.70 -5.51 -8.08
C TYR A 78 -3.79 -4.25 -7.19
N PRO A 79 -3.78 -3.04 -7.76
CA PRO A 79 -3.71 -1.77 -7.01
C PRO A 79 -4.79 -1.64 -5.94
N LYS A 80 -6.04 -2.01 -6.26
CA LYS A 80 -7.15 -1.95 -5.30
C LYS A 80 -6.94 -2.84 -4.06
N LEU A 81 -6.25 -3.97 -4.22
CA LEU A 81 -5.93 -4.88 -3.11
C LEU A 81 -4.83 -4.28 -2.22
N ILE A 82 -3.82 -3.66 -2.84
CA ILE A 82 -2.72 -3.00 -2.14
C ILE A 82 -3.26 -1.80 -1.34
N GLU A 83 -4.06 -0.94 -1.98
CA GLU A 83 -4.75 0.19 -1.33
C GLU A 83 -5.70 -0.27 -0.22
N GLY A 84 -6.48 -1.33 -0.46
CA GLY A 84 -7.37 -1.88 0.56
C GLY A 84 -6.61 -2.39 1.78
N THR A 85 -5.46 -3.03 1.58
CA THR A 85 -4.63 -3.58 2.67
C THR A 85 -4.07 -2.47 3.56
N SER A 86 -3.61 -1.36 2.98
CA SER A 86 -3.10 -0.23 3.76
C SER A 86 -4.19 0.52 4.52
N LEU A 87 -5.39 0.63 3.94
CA LEU A 87 -6.56 1.18 4.63
C LEU A 87 -6.98 0.33 5.81
N VAL A 88 -7.07 -1.00 5.62
CA VAL A 88 -7.41 -1.94 6.71
C VAL A 88 -6.37 -1.89 7.83
N TYR A 89 -5.08 -1.90 7.48
CA TYR A 89 -4.02 -1.74 8.48
C TYR A 89 -4.18 -0.44 9.29
N THR A 90 -4.45 0.68 8.62
CA THR A 90 -4.59 1.99 9.27
C THR A 90 -5.85 2.06 10.15
N ALA A 91 -6.94 1.43 9.73
CA ALA A 91 -8.15 1.34 10.54
C ALA A 91 -7.93 0.47 11.80
N LEU A 92 -7.22 -0.66 11.65
CA LEU A 92 -6.86 -1.52 12.78
C LEU A 92 -5.88 -0.86 13.74
N SER A 93 -4.88 -0.12 13.22
CA SER A 93 -3.96 0.63 14.08
C SER A 93 -4.68 1.71 14.88
N LEU A 94 -5.60 2.45 14.26
CA LEU A 94 -6.44 3.42 14.96
C LEU A 94 -7.27 2.75 16.07
N ALA A 95 -7.96 1.64 15.76
CA ALA A 95 -8.73 0.89 16.75
C ALA A 95 -7.85 0.36 17.89
N THR A 96 -6.61 -0.06 17.58
CA THR A 96 -5.65 -0.55 18.58
C THR A 96 -5.18 0.57 19.49
N ILE A 97 -4.95 1.78 18.97
CA ILE A 97 -4.61 2.95 19.78
C ILE A 97 -5.77 3.29 20.73
N PHE A 98 -7.00 3.33 20.23
CA PHE A 98 -8.18 3.57 21.07
C PHE A 98 -8.31 2.54 22.20
N ALA A 99 -8.07 1.26 21.90
CA ALA A 99 -8.13 0.21 22.91
C ALA A 99 -6.97 0.28 23.90
N ALA A 100 -5.74 0.53 23.43
CA ALA A 100 -4.54 0.56 24.26
C ALA A 100 -4.48 1.79 25.18
N TYR A 101 -5.00 2.92 24.73
CA TYR A 101 -5.01 4.19 25.49
C TYR A 101 -6.42 4.57 25.95
N TYR A 102 -7.35 3.62 26.01
CA TYR A 102 -8.72 3.85 26.47
C TYR A 102 -8.76 4.50 27.85
N GLU A 103 -7.92 4.03 28.77
CA GLU A 103 -7.83 4.55 30.14
C GLU A 103 -7.35 6.00 30.21
N TYR A 104 -6.61 6.48 29.22
CA TYR A 104 -6.16 7.88 29.13
C TYR A 104 -7.17 8.80 28.44
N LEU A 105 -8.21 8.24 27.82
CA LEU A 105 -9.24 8.98 27.07
C LEU A 105 -10.51 9.27 27.89
N ILE A 106 -10.63 8.67 29.08
CA ILE A 106 -11.68 8.90 30.08
C ILE A 106 -11.14 9.79 31.20
#